data_AF-A0A928U0D5-F1
#
_entry.id   AF-A0A928U0D5-F1
#
_cell.length_a   1.000
_cell.length_b   1.000
_cell.length_c   1.000
_cell.angle_alpha   90.00
_cell.angle_beta   90.00
_cell.angle_gamma   90.00
#
_symmetry.space_group_name_H-M   'P 1'
#
loop_
_entity.id
_entity.type
_entity.pdbx_description
1 polymer ?
#
loop_
_entity_poly.entity_id
_entity_poly.type
_entity_poly.pdbx_seq_one_letter_code
_entity_poly.pdbx_strand_id
1 'polypeptide(L)'
;MDSSFSPLFFFLFFIIAIGEFMLSAFWVPLYFRFGIPLYRHNFQLPQTPTDLGQHIPTLESQLTRSWWQGAVVFRALGPHELAFRQHMTKNSRNVLHGRVLFDPLSNQLSITGHFYWTLFFFPLAFLAMGFFELYFLPFIAFFVFILLINIAQQRRSYQRVATAVQNTLTATPWHDAAPEPTPYDPFAPSPNKLPGLSTTELMLMVVLLMMMFSTGVVFAVYWLRR
;
A
#
# COMPACT_ATOMS: atom_id res chain seq x y z
N MET A 1 -0.14 34.58 16.55
CA MET A 1 0.26 33.18 16.32
C MET A 1 1.72 33.23 15.90
N ASP A 2 2.61 32.71 16.74
CA ASP A 2 4.05 32.82 16.53
C ASP A 2 4.47 31.98 15.32
N SER A 3 5.11 32.62 14.36
CA SER A 3 5.58 32.03 13.10
C SER A 3 6.67 30.96 13.28
N SER A 4 7.13 30.73 14.50
CA SER A 4 8.16 29.74 14.86
C SER A 4 7.67 28.30 14.87
N PHE A 5 6.36 28.06 14.83
CA PHE A 5 5.80 26.70 14.86
C PHE A 5 5.98 25.95 13.52
N SER A 6 6.03 26.67 12.39
CA SER A 6 6.07 26.03 11.06
C SER A 6 7.41 25.36 10.74
N PRO A 7 8.60 25.95 10.98
CA PRO A 7 9.86 25.35 10.53
C PRO A 7 10.23 24.08 11.31
N LEU A 8 9.98 24.07 12.63
CA LEU A 8 10.20 22.90 13.47
C LEU A 8 9.30 21.73 13.01
N PHE A 9 8.03 22.02 12.72
CA PHE A 9 7.10 21.01 12.25
C PHE A 9 7.59 20.38 10.93
N PHE A 10 7.95 21.20 9.94
CA PHE A 10 8.46 20.69 8.67
C PHE A 10 9.75 19.88 8.86
N PHE A 11 10.66 20.36 9.70
CA PHE A 11 11.90 19.65 10.02
C PHE A 11 11.62 18.27 10.62
N LEU A 12 10.71 18.18 11.61
CA LEU A 12 10.30 16.91 12.21
C LEU A 12 9.62 15.99 11.18
N PHE A 13 8.74 16.53 10.34
CA PHE A 13 8.11 15.78 9.26
C PHE A 13 9.14 15.19 8.30
N PHE A 14 10.15 15.98 7.89
CA PHE A 14 11.23 15.52 7.04
C PHE A 14 12.07 14.43 7.73
N ILE A 15 12.40 14.58 9.01
CA ILE A 15 13.11 13.54 9.77
C ILE A 15 12.30 12.24 9.78
N ILE A 16 11.00 12.31 10.06
CA ILE A 16 10.11 11.14 10.09
C ILE A 16 10.04 10.49 8.69
N ALA A 17 9.87 11.29 7.63
CA ALA A 17 9.78 10.79 6.27
C ALA A 17 11.09 10.11 5.82
N ILE A 18 12.25 10.71 6.12
CA ILE A 18 13.56 10.10 5.83
C ILE A 18 13.75 8.84 6.67
N GLY A 19 13.40 8.87 7.96
CA GLY A 19 13.46 7.71 8.84
C GLY A 19 12.61 6.55 8.31
N GLU A 20 11.36 6.80 7.94
CA GLU A 20 10.47 5.81 7.32
C GLU A 20 11.05 5.26 6.02
N PHE A 21 11.59 6.13 5.17
CA PHE A 21 12.25 5.71 3.93
C PHE A 21 13.46 4.80 4.20
N MET A 22 14.36 5.18 5.12
CA MET A 22 15.54 4.38 5.47
C MET A 22 15.15 3.03 6.09
N LEU A 23 14.23 3.02 7.05
CA LEU A 23 13.75 1.80 7.69
C LEU A 23 13.14 0.82 6.67
N SER A 24 12.34 1.35 5.73
CA SER A 24 11.81 0.57 4.61
C SER A 24 12.94 0.08 3.70
N ALA A 25 13.83 0.98 3.26
CA ALA A 25 14.94 0.69 2.35
C ALA A 25 15.84 -0.44 2.84
N PHE A 26 16.24 -0.40 4.11
CA PHE A 26 17.12 -1.38 4.76
C PHE A 26 16.40 -2.62 5.30
N TRP A 27 15.10 -2.79 5.01
CA TRP A 27 14.32 -3.94 5.46
C TRP A 27 14.35 -4.16 6.98
N VAL A 28 14.36 -3.07 7.77
CA VAL A 28 14.50 -3.18 9.23
C VAL A 28 13.27 -3.90 9.81
N PRO A 29 13.42 -5.03 10.54
CA PRO A 29 12.28 -5.83 11.00
C PRO A 29 11.26 -5.04 11.83
N LEU A 30 11.74 -4.09 12.64
CA LEU A 30 10.90 -3.21 13.45
C LEU A 30 9.83 -2.51 12.61
N TYR A 31 10.20 -2.03 11.42
CA TYR A 31 9.30 -1.30 10.51
C TYR A 31 8.16 -2.17 9.99
N PHE A 32 8.40 -3.45 9.74
CA PHE A 32 7.38 -4.38 9.25
C PHE A 32 6.54 -5.01 10.36
N ARG A 33 7.04 -4.98 11.60
CA ARG A 33 6.35 -5.50 12.78
C ARG A 33 5.46 -4.47 13.45
N PHE A 34 5.85 -3.20 13.42
CA PHE A 34 5.16 -2.11 14.09
C PHE A 34 4.59 -1.11 13.08
N GLY A 35 3.30 -0.83 13.21
CA GLY A 35 2.59 0.13 12.38
C GLY A 35 1.09 0.06 12.66
N ILE A 36 0.33 0.95 12.02
CA ILE A 36 -1.13 0.90 12.11
C ILE A 36 -1.61 -0.20 11.15
N PRO A 37 -2.22 -1.30 11.64
CA PRO A 37 -2.67 -2.39 10.76
C PRO A 37 -3.87 -1.92 9.94
N LEU A 38 -3.69 -1.85 8.62
CA LEU A 38 -4.77 -1.52 7.68
C LEU A 38 -5.53 -2.77 7.23
N TYR A 39 -4.83 -3.90 7.20
CA TYR A 39 -5.36 -5.18 6.76
C TYR A 39 -4.77 -6.28 7.62
N ARG A 40 -5.64 -7.18 8.11
CA ARG A 40 -5.23 -8.41 8.76
C ARG A 40 -6.07 -9.54 8.18
N HIS A 41 -5.42 -10.59 7.75
CA HIS A 41 -6.10 -11.80 7.30
C HIS A 41 -5.35 -13.02 7.82
N ASN A 42 -6.11 -13.91 8.43
CA ASN A 42 -5.58 -15.13 9.02
C ASN A 42 -6.25 -16.32 8.34
N PHE A 43 -5.48 -17.32 7.98
CA PHE A 43 -6.00 -18.59 7.46
C PHE A 43 -5.17 -19.75 7.97
N GLN A 44 -5.81 -20.92 8.04
CA GLN A 44 -5.14 -22.16 8.40
C GLN A 44 -4.47 -22.74 7.18
N LEU A 45 -3.23 -23.21 7.35
CA LEU A 45 -2.56 -23.97 6.32
C LEU A 45 -2.89 -25.46 6.53
N PRO A 46 -3.07 -26.23 5.45
CA PRO A 46 -3.25 -27.67 5.57
C PRO A 46 -1.99 -28.36 6.10
N GLN A 47 -0.81 -27.77 5.88
CA GLN A 47 0.49 -28.31 6.28
C GLN A 47 1.43 -27.19 6.75
N THR A 48 2.31 -27.52 7.69
CA THR A 48 3.30 -26.62 8.27
C THR A 48 4.44 -26.37 7.27
N PRO A 49 4.66 -25.13 6.79
CA PRO A 49 5.81 -24.79 5.97
C PRO A 49 7.11 -25.03 6.74
N THR A 50 8.07 -25.73 6.13
CA THR A 50 9.40 -25.88 6.71
C THR A 50 10.18 -24.56 6.69
N ASP A 51 10.11 -23.83 5.58
CA ASP A 51 10.74 -22.52 5.42
C ASP A 51 9.92 -21.64 4.46
N LEU A 52 9.40 -20.52 4.97
CA LEU A 52 8.64 -19.57 4.15
C LEU A 52 9.50 -18.90 3.06
N GLY A 53 10.81 -18.77 3.30
CA GLY A 53 11.74 -18.09 2.40
C GLY A 53 11.84 -18.75 1.02
N GLN A 54 11.64 -20.07 0.94
CA GLN A 54 11.73 -20.83 -0.31
C GLN A 54 10.66 -20.44 -1.33
N HIS A 55 9.53 -19.90 -0.88
CA HIS A 55 8.42 -19.52 -1.75
C HIS A 55 8.52 -18.08 -2.29
N ILE A 56 9.53 -17.30 -1.87
CA ILE A 56 9.70 -15.90 -2.29
C ILE A 56 9.69 -15.74 -3.82
N PRO A 57 10.46 -16.51 -4.63
CA PRO A 57 10.47 -16.33 -6.08
C PRO A 57 9.09 -16.58 -6.72
N THR A 58 8.36 -17.57 -6.21
CA THR A 58 7.00 -17.90 -6.68
C THR A 58 6.01 -16.79 -6.32
N LEU A 59 6.09 -16.26 -5.09
CA LEU A 59 5.25 -15.14 -4.65
C LEU A 59 5.49 -13.87 -5.49
N GLU A 60 6.75 -13.52 -5.71
CA GLU A 60 7.13 -12.34 -6.50
C GLU A 60 6.65 -12.47 -7.95
N SER A 61 6.82 -13.65 -8.58
CA SER A 61 6.38 -13.87 -9.95
C SER A 61 4.85 -13.79 -10.13
N GLN A 62 4.06 -14.26 -9.15
CA GLN A 62 2.60 -14.15 -9.19
C GLN A 62 2.10 -12.71 -9.04
N LEU A 63 2.81 -11.88 -8.27
CA LEU A 63 2.44 -10.50 -7.98
C LEU A 63 3.04 -9.49 -8.98
N THR A 64 3.94 -9.92 -9.87
CA THR A 64 4.53 -9.10 -10.93
C THR A 64 3.56 -8.97 -12.11
N ARG A 65 2.43 -8.26 -11.94
CA ARG A 65 1.45 -8.08 -13.03
C ARG A 65 0.80 -6.69 -13.03
N SER A 66 1.53 -5.70 -13.53
CA SER A 66 1.07 -4.70 -14.50
C SER A 66 2.01 -3.50 -14.51
N TRP A 67 2.09 -2.77 -15.62
CA TRP A 67 2.89 -1.54 -15.69
C TRP A 67 2.40 -0.42 -14.74
N TRP A 68 1.17 -0.52 -14.25
CA TRP A 68 0.55 0.40 -13.29
C TRP A 68 0.76 0.00 -11.82
N GLN A 69 1.12 -1.26 -11.55
CA GLN A 69 1.34 -1.79 -10.21
C GLN A 69 2.79 -2.26 -10.16
N GLY A 70 3.64 -1.54 -9.44
CA GLY A 70 5.03 -1.99 -9.29
C GLY A 70 5.10 -3.42 -8.72
N ALA A 71 6.23 -4.07 -8.90
CA ALA A 71 6.44 -5.40 -8.34
C ALA A 71 6.36 -5.36 -6.81
N VAL A 72 5.79 -6.41 -6.21
CA VAL A 72 5.88 -6.64 -4.76
C VAL A 72 7.10 -7.50 -4.53
N VAL A 73 7.96 -7.09 -3.61
CA VAL A 73 9.18 -7.79 -3.22
C VAL A 73 8.97 -8.39 -1.84
N PHE A 74 9.50 -9.58 -1.62
CA PHE A 74 9.48 -10.27 -0.34
C PHE A 74 10.90 -10.47 0.19
N ARG A 75 11.05 -10.46 1.50
CA ARG A 75 12.29 -10.80 2.19
C ARG A 75 11.99 -11.59 3.45
N ALA A 76 12.77 -12.62 3.72
CA ALA A 76 12.68 -13.32 4.99
C ALA A 76 13.22 -12.42 6.12
N LEU A 77 12.43 -12.27 7.19
CA LEU A 77 12.87 -11.66 8.46
C LEU A 77 13.28 -12.74 9.46
N GLY A 78 12.83 -13.97 9.26
CA GLY A 78 13.15 -15.17 10.03
C GLY A 78 12.53 -16.42 9.40
N PRO A 79 12.69 -17.61 10.00
CA PRO A 79 12.23 -18.88 9.42
C PRO A 79 10.72 -18.95 9.15
N HIS A 80 9.94 -18.24 9.95
CA HIS A 80 8.47 -18.23 9.87
C HIS A 80 7.89 -16.84 9.57
N GLU A 81 8.73 -15.89 9.17
CA GLU A 81 8.32 -14.50 8.97
C GLU A 81 8.89 -13.93 7.67
N LEU A 82 8.01 -13.43 6.81
CA LEU A 82 8.36 -12.68 5.61
C LEU A 82 7.91 -11.23 5.76
N ALA A 83 8.77 -10.29 5.40
CA ALA A 83 8.37 -8.93 5.07
C ALA A 83 8.00 -8.86 3.58
N PHE A 84 7.06 -7.99 3.25
CA PHE A 84 6.78 -7.64 1.88
C PHE A 84 6.62 -6.14 1.73
N ARG A 85 7.01 -5.61 0.57
CA ARG A 85 6.74 -4.22 0.19
C ARG A 85 6.66 -4.04 -1.31
N GLN A 86 6.10 -2.92 -1.69
CA GLN A 86 6.18 -2.41 -3.05
C GLN A 86 7.63 -2.10 -3.42
N HIS A 87 8.08 -2.56 -4.58
CA HIS A 87 9.36 -2.14 -5.16
C HIS A 87 9.33 -0.62 -5.40
N MET A 88 10.39 0.07 -4.98
CA MET A 88 10.58 1.50 -5.16
C MET A 88 11.01 1.81 -6.61
N THR A 89 10.20 1.45 -7.61
CA THR A 89 10.41 1.88 -9.01
C THR A 89 9.65 3.17 -9.30
N LYS A 90 10.07 3.87 -10.37
CA LYS A 90 9.54 5.18 -10.81
C LYS A 90 8.02 5.23 -11.04
N ASN A 91 7.36 4.08 -11.19
CA ASN A 91 5.92 3.97 -11.48
C ASN A 91 5.06 3.43 -10.32
N SER A 92 5.61 3.20 -9.12
CA SER A 92 4.80 2.72 -8.00
C SER A 92 3.94 3.84 -7.43
N ARG A 93 2.63 3.83 -7.70
CA ARG A 93 1.69 4.82 -7.14
C ARG A 93 1.26 4.50 -5.71
N ASN A 94 1.24 3.22 -5.34
CA ASN A 94 0.77 2.77 -4.03
C ASN A 94 1.91 2.20 -3.22
N VAL A 95 2.20 2.87 -2.11
CA VAL A 95 3.19 2.39 -1.16
C VAL A 95 2.52 1.32 -0.30
N LEU A 96 3.01 0.08 -0.45
CA LEU A 96 2.49 -1.12 0.21
C LEU A 96 3.63 -1.71 1.04
N HIS A 97 3.37 -2.04 2.30
CA HIS A 97 4.30 -2.77 3.14
C HIS A 97 3.57 -3.57 4.20
N GLY A 98 4.17 -4.68 4.63
CA GLY A 98 3.56 -5.54 5.61
C GLY A 98 4.40 -6.75 5.90
N ARG A 99 3.79 -7.70 6.61
CA ARG A 99 4.42 -8.97 6.96
C ARG A 99 3.47 -10.14 6.83
N VAL A 100 4.05 -11.30 6.57
CA VAL A 100 3.45 -12.62 6.64
C VAL A 100 4.14 -13.34 7.79
N LEU A 101 3.36 -13.78 8.77
CA LEU A 101 3.84 -14.53 9.93
C LEU A 101 3.11 -15.86 9.99
N PHE A 102 3.88 -16.93 9.99
CA PHE A 102 3.40 -18.28 10.25
C PHE A 102 3.61 -18.63 11.72
N ASP A 103 2.56 -19.12 12.37
CA ASP A 103 2.63 -19.69 13.71
C ASP A 103 2.60 -21.22 13.62
N PRO A 104 3.72 -21.91 13.88
CA PRO A 104 3.80 -23.37 13.81
C PRO A 104 2.90 -24.08 14.82
N LEU A 105 2.59 -23.45 15.97
CA LEU A 105 1.82 -24.08 17.03
C LEU A 105 0.34 -24.16 16.69
N SER A 106 -0.20 -23.09 16.10
CA SER A 106 -1.60 -23.01 15.68
C SER A 106 -1.80 -23.36 14.20
N ASN A 107 -0.72 -23.63 13.47
CA ASN A 107 -0.69 -23.83 12.02
C ASN A 107 -1.45 -22.71 11.26
N GLN A 108 -1.33 -21.49 11.78
CA GLN A 108 -2.02 -20.31 11.30
C GLN A 108 -1.04 -19.41 10.56
N LEU A 109 -1.39 -19.03 9.34
CA LEU A 109 -0.73 -17.96 8.62
C LEU A 109 -1.49 -16.65 8.84
N SER A 110 -0.77 -15.61 9.26
CA SER A 110 -1.30 -14.27 9.44
C SER A 110 -0.59 -13.30 8.49
N ILE A 111 -1.38 -12.53 7.75
CA ILE A 111 -0.89 -11.50 6.83
C ILE A 111 -1.35 -10.17 7.38
N THR A 112 -0.40 -9.29 7.67
CA THR A 112 -0.68 -7.95 8.19
C THR A 112 -0.09 -6.91 7.26
N GLY A 113 -0.96 -6.08 6.68
CA GLY A 113 -0.59 -4.90 5.91
C GLY A 113 -0.66 -3.65 6.78
N HIS A 114 0.34 -2.79 6.70
CA HIS A 114 0.43 -1.59 7.53
C HIS A 114 0.14 -0.33 6.73
N PHE A 115 -0.37 0.68 7.42
CA PHE A 115 -0.59 2.00 6.85
C PHE A 115 0.73 2.79 6.83
N TYR A 116 0.97 3.54 5.76
CA TYR A 116 2.14 4.42 5.65
C TYR A 116 1.95 5.66 6.53
N TRP A 117 2.89 5.91 7.44
CA TRP A 117 2.74 6.98 8.41
C TRP A 117 2.76 8.37 7.75
N THR A 118 3.55 8.55 6.71
CA THR A 118 3.56 9.79 5.90
C THR A 118 2.18 10.23 5.41
N LEU A 119 1.29 9.30 5.03
CA LEU A 119 -0.09 9.62 4.60
C LEU A 119 -0.95 10.19 5.74
N PHE A 120 -0.65 9.83 6.99
CA PHE A 120 -1.32 10.37 8.17
C PHE A 120 -0.74 11.72 8.58
N PHE A 121 0.58 11.88 8.51
CA PHE A 121 1.23 13.11 8.92
C PHE A 121 0.98 14.29 7.98
N PHE A 122 0.73 14.04 6.68
CA PHE A 122 0.44 15.12 5.74
C PHE A 122 -0.81 15.96 6.08
N PRO A 123 -2.00 15.37 6.31
CA PRO A 123 -3.16 16.14 6.75
C PRO A 123 -2.95 16.74 8.14
N LEU A 124 -2.25 16.06 9.04
CA LEU A 124 -1.95 16.59 10.38
C LEU A 124 -1.06 17.84 10.30
N ALA A 125 -0.07 17.83 9.41
CA ALA A 125 0.77 18.99 9.08
C ALA A 125 -0.05 20.18 8.64
N PHE A 126 -0.99 19.92 7.73
CA PHE A 126 -1.84 20.95 7.17
C PHE A 126 -2.74 21.57 8.24
N LEU A 127 -3.32 20.75 9.12
CA LEU A 127 -4.11 21.22 10.26
C LEU A 127 -3.24 22.03 11.24
N ALA A 128 -2.02 21.57 11.52
CA ALA A 128 -1.09 22.22 12.45
C ALA A 128 -0.68 23.65 12.00
N MET A 129 -0.74 23.96 10.70
CA MET A 129 -0.44 25.29 10.17
C MET A 129 -1.52 26.33 10.45
N GLY A 130 -2.63 25.96 11.11
CA GLY A 130 -3.62 26.94 11.56
C GLY A 130 -4.62 27.35 10.48
N PHE A 131 -4.70 26.62 9.37
CA PHE A 131 -5.70 26.83 8.32
C PHE A 131 -7.10 26.37 8.76
N PHE A 132 -7.67 27.01 9.78
CA PHE A 132 -8.96 26.68 10.39
C PHE A 132 -10.08 27.65 10.01
N GLU A 133 -9.90 28.47 8.99
CA GLU A 133 -11.01 29.29 8.50
C GLU A 133 -12.10 28.40 7.89
N LEU A 134 -13.37 28.80 8.00
CA LEU A 134 -14.53 28.03 7.52
C LEU A 134 -14.40 27.65 6.02
N TYR A 135 -13.69 28.46 5.25
CA TYR A 135 -13.39 28.22 3.83
C TYR A 135 -12.45 27.02 3.59
N PHE A 136 -11.77 26.49 4.61
CA PHE A 136 -10.92 25.29 4.53
C PHE A 136 -11.68 23.98 4.72
N LEU A 137 -12.93 24.00 5.23
CA LEU A 137 -13.74 22.79 5.34
C LEU A 137 -13.85 21.96 4.05
N PRO A 138 -14.12 22.53 2.86
CA PRO A 138 -14.14 21.75 1.61
C PRO A 138 -12.78 21.12 1.29
N PHE A 139 -11.67 21.79 1.64
CA PHE A 139 -10.33 21.26 1.44
C PHE A 139 -10.05 20.08 2.37
N ILE A 140 -10.41 20.18 3.65
CA ILE A 140 -10.32 19.07 4.61
C ILE A 140 -11.17 17.89 4.13
N ALA A 141 -12.43 18.14 3.72
CA ALA A 141 -13.31 17.10 3.20
C ALA A 141 -12.72 16.40 1.97
N PHE A 142 -12.13 17.16 1.04
CA PHE A 142 -11.42 16.62 -0.11
C PHE A 142 -10.22 15.76 0.31
N PHE A 143 -9.42 16.21 1.27
CA PHE A 143 -8.29 15.43 1.79
C PHE A 143 -8.71 14.12 2.45
N VAL A 144 -9.72 14.17 3.31
CA VAL A 144 -10.32 12.97 3.93
C VAL A 144 -10.82 12.03 2.84
N PHE A 145 -11.48 12.55 1.82
CA PHE A 145 -11.95 11.76 0.70
C PHE A 145 -10.80 11.06 -0.05
N ILE A 146 -9.73 11.79 -0.39
CA ILE A 146 -8.53 11.21 -1.03
C ILE A 146 -7.88 10.15 -0.12
N LEU A 147 -7.80 10.40 1.19
CA LEU A 147 -7.28 9.46 2.17
C LEU A 147 -8.10 8.16 2.18
N LEU A 148 -9.44 8.26 2.17
CA LEU A 148 -10.33 7.10 2.12
C LEU A 148 -10.15 6.28 0.84
N ILE A 149 -9.98 6.94 -0.33
CA ILE A 149 -9.65 6.24 -1.58
C ILE A 149 -8.32 5.50 -1.46
N ASN A 150 -7.28 6.15 -0.93
CA ASN A 150 -5.97 5.53 -0.75
C ASN A 150 -6.05 4.31 0.18
N ILE A 151 -6.77 4.42 1.30
CA ILE A 151 -7.04 3.31 2.22
C ILE A 151 -7.74 2.15 1.50
N ALA A 152 -8.78 2.44 0.73
CA ALA A 152 -9.51 1.43 -0.02
C ALA A 152 -8.62 0.75 -1.07
N GLN A 153 -7.81 1.50 -1.80
CA GLN A 153 -6.87 0.97 -2.78
C GLN A 153 -5.78 0.11 -2.12
N GLN A 154 -5.18 0.56 -1.01
CA GLN A 154 -4.20 -0.21 -0.26
C GLN A 154 -4.80 -1.52 0.25
N ARG A 155 -6.03 -1.48 0.79
CA ARG A 155 -6.74 -2.68 1.24
C ARG A 155 -6.95 -3.69 0.11
N ARG A 156 -7.34 -3.24 -1.09
CA ARG A 156 -7.46 -4.11 -2.28
C ARG A 156 -6.11 -4.72 -2.66
N SER A 157 -5.02 -3.95 -2.60
CA SER A 157 -3.67 -4.47 -2.86
C SER A 157 -3.25 -5.52 -1.84
N TYR A 158 -3.53 -5.30 -0.54
CA TYR A 158 -3.26 -6.30 0.51
C TYR A 158 -4.05 -7.58 0.32
N GLN A 159 -5.30 -7.50 -0.12
CA GLN A 159 -6.09 -8.70 -0.45
C GLN A 159 -5.45 -9.51 -1.57
N ARG A 160 -4.91 -8.87 -2.61
CA ARG A 160 -4.20 -9.57 -3.69
C ARG A 160 -2.95 -10.28 -3.20
N VAL A 161 -2.16 -9.63 -2.34
CA VAL A 161 -1.00 -10.26 -1.69
C VAL A 161 -1.47 -11.46 -0.87
N ALA A 162 -2.55 -11.32 -0.09
CA ALA A 162 -3.07 -12.39 0.73
C ALA A 162 -3.52 -13.60 -0.10
N THR A 163 -4.25 -13.37 -1.19
CA THR A 163 -4.67 -14.42 -2.12
C THR A 163 -3.47 -15.09 -2.80
N ALA A 164 -2.46 -14.33 -3.23
CA ALA A 164 -1.26 -14.90 -3.85
C ALA A 164 -0.47 -15.78 -2.86
N VAL A 165 -0.31 -15.29 -1.62
CA VAL A 165 0.33 -16.05 -0.54
C VAL A 165 -0.45 -17.33 -0.22
N GLN A 166 -1.76 -17.22 -0.08
CA GLN A 166 -2.62 -18.38 0.18
C GLN A 166 -2.50 -19.42 -0.94
N ASN A 167 -2.69 -19.00 -2.20
CA ASN A 167 -2.62 -19.89 -3.35
C ASN A 167 -1.25 -20.56 -3.49
N THR A 168 -0.16 -19.84 -3.24
CA THR A 168 1.20 -20.41 -3.35
C THR A 168 1.43 -21.48 -2.29
N LEU A 169 0.98 -21.25 -1.05
CA LEU A 169 1.20 -22.16 0.06
C LEU A 169 0.23 -23.35 0.08
N THR A 170 -0.94 -23.24 -0.57
CA THR A 170 -1.90 -24.35 -0.70
C THR A 170 -1.73 -25.16 -1.98
N ALA A 171 -1.28 -24.56 -3.08
CA ALA A 171 -1.17 -25.23 -4.38
C ALA A 171 0.12 -26.05 -4.55
N THR A 172 1.12 -25.88 -3.69
CA THR A 172 2.37 -26.64 -3.77
C THR A 172 2.21 -27.92 -2.94
N PRO A 173 2.02 -29.12 -3.53
CA PRO A 173 2.18 -30.35 -2.77
C PRO A 173 3.63 -30.40 -2.26
N TRP A 174 3.79 -30.52 -0.94
CA TRP A 174 5.05 -30.28 -0.24
C TRP A 174 6.14 -31.35 -0.45
N HIS A 175 5.96 -32.26 -1.39
CA HIS A 175 6.94 -33.25 -1.82
C HIS A 175 6.98 -33.28 -3.35
N ASP A 176 8.19 -33.14 -3.90
CA ASP A 176 8.56 -33.37 -5.30
C ASP A 176 8.15 -32.30 -6.34
N ALA A 177 9.02 -31.30 -6.52
CA ALA A 177 9.54 -30.85 -7.81
C ALA A 177 10.00 -29.38 -7.68
N ALA A 178 11.29 -29.15 -7.94
CA ALA A 178 11.67 -27.85 -8.50
C ALA A 178 10.78 -27.65 -9.73
N PRO A 179 10.05 -26.52 -9.87
CA PRO A 179 9.27 -26.30 -11.07
C PRO A 179 10.23 -26.36 -12.25
N GLU A 180 10.05 -27.34 -13.15
CA GLU A 180 10.70 -27.26 -14.45
C GLU A 180 10.33 -25.90 -15.04
N PRO A 181 11.31 -25.12 -15.53
CA PRO A 181 11.01 -23.85 -16.15
C PRO A 181 10.05 -24.13 -17.30
N THR A 182 8.79 -23.71 -17.13
CA THR A 182 7.78 -23.77 -18.19
C THR A 182 8.41 -23.19 -19.45
N PRO A 183 8.44 -23.94 -20.57
CA PRO A 183 8.99 -23.44 -21.81
C PRO A 183 8.34 -22.11 -22.12
N TYR A 184 9.17 -21.07 -22.28
CA TYR A 184 8.69 -19.75 -22.67
C TYR A 184 7.92 -19.89 -23.99
N ASP A 185 6.59 -19.81 -23.92
CA ASP A 185 5.71 -19.80 -25.08
C ASP A 185 5.43 -18.34 -25.46
N PRO A 186 6.11 -17.79 -26.48
CA PRO A 186 5.90 -16.40 -26.92
C PRO A 186 4.50 -16.17 -27.51
N PHE A 187 3.70 -17.22 -27.73
CA PHE A 187 2.39 -17.16 -28.35
C PHE A 187 1.25 -17.50 -27.39
N ALA A 188 1.54 -17.78 -26.11
CA ALA A 188 0.50 -17.97 -25.11
C ALA A 188 -0.40 -16.72 -25.03
N PRO A 189 -1.73 -16.86 -25.17
CA PRO A 189 -2.65 -15.73 -25.09
C PRO A 189 -2.47 -15.03 -23.75
N SER A 190 -2.16 -13.73 -23.77
CA SER A 190 -2.00 -12.91 -22.56
C SER A 190 -3.21 -13.13 -21.63
N PRO A 191 -3.02 -13.67 -20.41
CA PRO A 191 -4.13 -13.93 -19.52
C PRO A 191 -4.71 -12.59 -19.07
N ASN A 192 -5.90 -12.31 -19.60
CA ASN A 192 -6.85 -11.26 -19.24
C ASN A 192 -6.61 -9.85 -19.83
N LYS A 193 -7.62 -9.40 -20.58
CA LYS A 193 -7.99 -7.99 -20.69
C LYS A 193 -8.09 -7.39 -19.29
N LEU A 194 -7.36 -6.31 -19.05
CA LEU A 194 -7.49 -5.45 -17.88
C LEU A 194 -8.98 -5.12 -17.63
N PRO A 195 -9.48 -5.17 -16.38
CA PRO A 195 -10.71 -4.46 -16.08
C PRO A 195 -10.44 -2.98 -16.33
N GLY A 196 -11.05 -2.43 -17.38
CA GLY A 196 -11.09 -0.99 -17.59
C GLY A 196 -11.64 -0.30 -16.35
N LEU A 197 -11.23 0.95 -16.14
CA LEU A 197 -11.69 1.79 -15.04
C LEU A 197 -13.20 1.63 -14.88
N SER A 198 -13.65 1.23 -13.69
CA SER A 198 -15.07 1.01 -13.44
C SER A 198 -15.84 2.30 -13.74
N THR A 199 -17.00 2.22 -14.39
CA THR A 199 -17.85 3.38 -14.70
C THR A 199 -18.15 4.21 -13.44
N THR A 200 -18.21 3.56 -12.27
CA THR A 200 -18.38 4.21 -10.97
C THR A 200 -17.14 4.98 -10.50
N GLU A 201 -15.94 4.47 -10.81
CA GLU A 201 -14.67 5.15 -10.52
C GLU A 201 -14.49 6.37 -11.44
N LEU A 202 -14.90 6.26 -12.71
CA LEU A 202 -14.93 7.39 -13.65
C LEU A 202 -15.93 8.48 -13.20
N MET A 203 -17.14 8.10 -12.77
CA MET A 203 -18.14 9.06 -12.27
C MET A 203 -17.67 9.77 -11.00
N LEU A 204 -17.02 9.06 -10.07
CA LEU A 204 -16.45 9.70 -8.88
C LEU A 204 -15.38 10.72 -9.24
N MET A 205 -14.49 10.41 -10.20
CA MET A 205 -13.47 11.37 -10.67
C MET A 205 -14.09 12.61 -11.31
N VAL A 206 -15.15 12.46 -12.11
CA VAL A 206 -15.84 13.59 -12.76
C VAL A 206 -16.55 14.47 -11.71
N VAL A 207 -17.25 13.87 -10.75
CA VAL A 207 -17.94 14.62 -9.69
C VAL A 207 -16.95 15.41 -8.83
N LEU A 208 -15.79 14.82 -8.50
CA LEU A 208 -14.72 15.52 -7.79
C LEU A 208 -14.17 16.70 -8.59
N LEU A 209 -13.91 16.51 -9.88
CA LEU A 209 -13.44 17.58 -10.76
C LEU A 209 -14.43 18.74 -10.81
N MET A 210 -15.73 18.44 -10.88
CA MET A 210 -16.77 19.48 -10.86
C MET A 210 -16.86 20.20 -9.50
N MET A 211 -16.68 19.49 -8.39
CA MET A 211 -16.62 20.11 -7.06
C MET A 211 -15.38 20.98 -6.86
N MET A 212 -14.23 20.57 -7.40
CA MET A 212 -13.01 21.38 -7.36
C MET A 212 -13.15 22.64 -8.21
N PHE A 213 -13.81 22.54 -9.37
CA PHE A 213 -14.05 23.69 -10.24
C PHE A 213 -15.01 24.69 -9.58
N SER A 214 -16.08 24.22 -8.95
CA SER A 214 -17.05 25.10 -8.28
C SER A 214 -16.46 25.81 -7.07
N THR A 215 -15.67 25.10 -6.25
CA THR A 215 -14.97 25.72 -5.11
C THR A 215 -13.87 26.69 -5.54
N GLY A 216 -13.11 26.35 -6.59
CA GLY A 216 -12.10 27.24 -7.16
C GLY A 216 -12.68 28.54 -7.74
N VAL A 217 -13.83 28.44 -8.44
CA VAL A 217 -14.54 29.62 -8.99
C VAL A 217 -15.06 30.53 -7.88
N VAL A 218 -15.65 29.96 -6.83
CA VAL A 218 -16.11 30.75 -5.66
C VAL A 218 -14.93 31.47 -5.00
N PHE A 219 -13.79 30.79 -4.87
CA PHE A 219 -12.59 31.38 -4.28
C PHE A 219 -12.02 32.52 -5.15
N ALA A 220 -11.95 32.33 -6.46
CA ALA A 220 -11.50 33.36 -7.40
C ALA A 220 -12.41 34.59 -7.40
N VAL A 221 -13.73 34.40 -7.36
CA VAL A 221 -14.71 35.50 -7.29
C VAL A 221 -14.61 36.26 -5.96
N TYR A 222 -14.39 35.55 -4.84
CA TYR A 222 -14.18 36.17 -3.54
C TYR A 222 -12.91 37.03 -3.53
N TRP A 223 -11.81 36.52 -4.09
CA TRP A 223 -10.53 37.23 -4.11
C TRP A 223 -10.55 38.45 -5.03
N LEU A 224 -11.20 38.37 -6.19
CA LEU A 224 -11.37 39.50 -7.12
C LEU A 224 -12.25 40.64 -6.57
N ARG A 225 -13.03 40.39 -5.51
CA ARG A 225 -13.88 41.40 -4.86
C ARG A 225 -13.20 42.12 -3.70
N ARG A 226 -11.99 41.71 -3.31
CA ARG A 226 -11.19 42.32 -2.24
C ARG A 226 -10.14 43.24 -2.85
#